data_AF-A0A5K0W586-F1
#
_entry.id   AF-A0A5K0W586-F1
#
_cell.length_a   1.000
_cell.length_b   1.000
_cell.length_c   1.000
_cell.angle_alpha   90.00
_cell.angle_beta   90.00
_cell.angle_gamma   90.00
#
_symmetry.space_group_name_H-M   'P 1'
#
loop_
_entity.id
_entity.type
_entity.pdbx_description
1 polymer ?
#
loop_
_entity_poly.entity_id
_entity_poly.type
_entity_poly.pdbx_seq_one_letter_code
_entity_poly.pdbx_strand_id
1 'polypeptide(L)' 'ILSLSEGERITSIIPVSEFAEDQYLVMLTANGFIKKTSLNFYSAIRSTGIIAIQL' A
#
# COMPACT_ATOMS: atom_id res chain seq x y z
N ILE A 1 0.79 6.80 14.73
CA ILE A 1 1.74 7.43 13.79
C ILE A 1 2.52 6.29 13.16
N LEU A 2 2.65 6.28 11.83
CA LEU A 2 3.46 5.28 11.12
C LEU A 2 4.94 5.63 11.30
N SER A 3 5.72 4.71 11.87
CA SER A 3 7.16 4.87 12.03
C SER A 3 7.86 4.51 10.73
N LEU A 4 8.73 5.38 10.23
CA LEU A 4 9.54 5.15 9.05
C LEU A 4 10.98 4.82 9.47
N SER A 5 11.61 3.91 8.74
CA SER A 5 13.02 3.60 8.90
C SER A 5 13.90 4.74 8.38
N GLU A 6 15.18 4.76 8.77
CA GLU A 6 16.12 5.75 8.26
C GLU A 6 16.22 5.66 6.72
N GLY A 7 16.04 6.80 6.05
CA GLY A 7 16.06 6.88 4.59
C GLY A 7 14.78 6.43 3.88
N GLU A 8 13.80 5.87 4.60
CA GLU A 8 12.49 5.52 4.06
C GLU A 8 11.69 6.79 3.74
N ARG A 9 10.99 6.79 2.59
CA ARG A 9 10.23 7.95 2.11
C ARG A 9 8.83 7.51 1.69
N ILE A 10 7.86 8.35 1.98
CA ILE A 10 6.50 8.19 1.45
C ILE A 10 6.56 8.38 -0.06
N THR A 11 6.13 7.37 -0.82
CA THR A 11 6.10 7.40 -2.29
C THR A 11 4.85 8.07 -2.82
N SER A 12 3.69 7.75 -2.22
CA SER A 12 2.37 8.22 -2.64
C SER A 12 1.39 8.22 -1.46
N ILE A 13 0.39 9.09 -1.51
CA ILE A 13 -0.77 9.07 -0.61
C ILE A 13 -2.01 8.94 -1.49
N ILE A 14 -2.81 7.90 -1.25
CA ILE A 14 -4.03 7.64 -2.00
C ILE A 14 -5.19 7.76 -1.01
N PRO A 15 -6.04 8.78 -1.11
CA PRO A 15 -7.23 8.88 -0.28
C PRO A 15 -8.22 7.77 -0.67
N VAL A 16 -8.72 7.05 0.32
CA VAL A 16 -9.69 5.97 0.15
C VAL A 16 -10.93 6.30 0.96
N SER A 17 -12.07 6.47 0.30
CA SER A 17 -13.36 6.75 0.95
C SER A 17 -14.09 5.47 1.35
N GLU A 18 -13.88 4.38 0.61
CA GLU A 18 -14.53 3.09 0.81
C GLU A 18 -13.63 1.95 0.30
N PHE A 19 -13.88 0.74 0.79
CA PHE A 19 -13.18 -0.49 0.40
C PHE A 19 -14.17 -1.40 -0.33
N ALA A 20 -14.44 -1.10 -1.61
CA ALA A 20 -15.36 -1.87 -2.44
C ALA A 20 -14.68 -3.08 -3.09
N GLU A 21 -15.44 -4.15 -3.36
CA GLU A 21 -14.91 -5.44 -3.86
C GLU A 21 -14.24 -5.36 -5.25
N ASP A 22 -14.61 -4.38 -6.07
CA ASP A 22 -14.10 -4.15 -7.42
C ASP A 22 -12.96 -3.13 -7.48
N GLN A 23 -12.47 -2.66 -6.33
CA GLN A 23 -11.35 -1.74 -6.24
C GLN A 23 -10.03 -2.45 -5.94
N TYR A 24 -8.96 -1.94 -6.54
CA TYR A 24 -7.63 -2.53 -6.44
C TYR A 24 -6.55 -1.47 -6.28
N LEU A 25 -5.58 -1.75 -5.42
CA LEU A 25 -4.32 -1.03 -5.39
C LEU A 25 -3.36 -1.70 -6.38
N VAL A 26 -2.83 -0.91 -7.32
CA VAL A 26 -1.81 -1.35 -8.27
C VAL A 26 -0.50 -0.64 -7.95
N MET A 27 0.56 -1.41 -7.76
CA MET A 27 1.90 -0.94 -7.44
C MET A 27 2.88 -1.40 -8.53
N LEU A 28 3.85 -0.54 -8.82
CA LEU A 28 4.91 -0.80 -9.80
C LEU A 28 6.27 -0.50 -9.15
N THR A 29 7.26 -1.33 -9.45
CA THR A 29 8.64 -1.14 -8.96
C THR A 29 9.55 -0.69 -10.12
N ALA A 30 10.69 -0.07 -9.78
CA ALA A 30 11.68 0.34 -10.78
C ALA A 30 12.27 -0.84 -11.57
N ASN A 31 12.20 -2.06 -11.02
CA ASN A 31 12.67 -3.29 -11.66
C ASN A 31 11.60 -3.93 -12.57
N GLY A 32 10.47 -3.26 -12.81
CA GLY A 32 9.43 -3.71 -13.73
C GLY A 32 8.44 -4.71 -13.14
N PHE A 33 8.41 -4.91 -11.81
CA PHE A 33 7.39 -5.75 -11.18
C PHE A 33 6.10 -4.98 -10.96
N ILE A 34 4.97 -5.62 -11.26
CA ILE A 34 3.63 -5.08 -11.06
C ILE A 34 2.89 -5.97 -10.07
N LYS A 35 2.26 -5.36 -9.05
CA LYS A 35 1.40 -6.04 -8.10
C LYS A 35 0.03 -5.39 -8.07
N LYS A 36 -1.02 -6.17 -8.37
CA LYS A 36 -2.43 -5.80 -8.20
C LYS A 36 -2.99 -6.52 -6.99
N THR A 37 -3.62 -5.81 -6.07
CA THR A 37 -4.18 -6.38 -4.84
C THR A 37 -5.53 -5.74 -4.55
N SER A 38 -6.53 -6.53 -4.16
CA SER A 38 -7.85 -6.00 -3.79
C SER A 38 -7.70 -4.99 -2.67
N LEU A 39 -8.40 -3.87 -2.78
CA LEU A 39 -8.33 -2.80 -1.78
C LEU A 39 -8.85 -3.29 -0.42
N ASN A 40 -9.74 -4.29 -0.39
CA ASN A 40 -10.30 -4.87 0.84
C ASN A 40 -9.24 -5.38 1.83
N PHE A 41 -8.07 -5.82 1.35
CA PHE A 41 -6.96 -6.23 2.21
C PHE A 41 -6.34 -5.07 3.02
N TYR A 42 -6.69 -3.83 2.68
CA TYR A 42 -6.20 -2.60 3.32
C TYR A 42 -7.25 -1.94 4.23
N SER A 43 -8.42 -2.58 4.43
CA SER A 43 -9.53 -2.05 5.25
C SER A 43 -9.23 -1.99 6.76
N ALA A 44 -8.29 -2.80 7.25
CA ALA A 44 -7.93 -2.90 8.66
C ALA A 44 -6.40 -2.96 8.87
N ILE A 45 -5.74 -1.81 8.70
CA ILE A 45 -4.27 -1.68 8.85
C ILE A 45 -3.91 -1.31 10.29
N ARG A 46 -2.83 -1.93 10.80
CA ARG A 46 -2.27 -1.61 12.11
C ARG A 46 -1.58 -0.25 12.08
N SER A 47 -1.45 0.41 13.23
CA SER A 47 -0.71 1.68 13.33
C SER A 47 0.76 1.57 12.90
N THR A 48 1.34 0.36 12.97
CA THR A 48 2.69 0.02 12.51
C THR A 48 2.79 -0.22 10.99
N GLY A 49 1.67 -0.15 10.27
CA GLY A 49 1.61 -0.50 8.86
C GLY A 49 1.54 -2.00 8.58
N ILE A 50 1.59 -2.34 7.29
CA ILE A 50 1.65 -3.70 6.74
C ILE A 50 2.62 -3.74 5.55
N ILE A 51 3.16 -4.92 5.24
CA ILE A 51 4.01 -5.11 4.05
C ILE A 51 3.09 -5.25 2.82
N ALA A 52 3.01 -4.19 2.02
CA ALA A 52 2.17 -4.17 0.81
C ALA A 52 2.84 -4.86 -0.39
N ILE A 53 4.17 -4.77 -0.52
CA ILE A 53 4.98 -5.37 -1.57
C ILE A 53 6.38 -5.69 -1.01
N GLN A 54 7.00 -6.75 -1.52
CA GLN A 54 8.39 -7.08 -1.22
C GLN A 54 9.25 -6.73 -2.44
N LEU A 55 10.34 -6.00 -2.20
CA LEU A 55 11.27 -5.48 -3.20
C LEU A 55 12.56 -6.29 -3.26
#